data_AF-A0A976IKV5-F1
#
_entry.id   AF-A0A976IKV5-F1
#
_cell.length_a   1.000
_cell.length_b   1.000
_cell.length_c   1.000
_cell.angle_alpha   90.00
_cell.angle_beta   90.00
_cell.angle_gamma   90.00
#
_symmetry.space_group_name_H-M   'P 1'
#
loop_
_entity.id
_entity.type
_entity.pdbx_description
1 polymer ?
#
loop_
_entity_poly.entity_id
_entity_poly.type
_entity_poly.pdbx_seq_one_letter_code
_entity_poly.pdbx_strand_id
1 'polypeptide(L)'
;MAGNKMRKLLYMVRQSDAFFANKHLVSFGGSQSNAMLALAQLAYAKRMAFTYFTRELTLKNTSVKGNMALARELGMQVVELQPGAYHELVHTRDFASFVKQKLLLSAGISILCVPQGAAFPEAQDGVKLLAEEINAYVQTQWHEKRFSVVLPSGTGTTALYLAQHLHPEIKLFAIPCVGDAAYLQKQFQQLIGNDVSLQSHSTLLPRVLIPKQKNRFGRLWRPLYDMYQHVLQETKLEFDLLYGAFAWHTLFSDTALLDEVLGRKYRNTNSICGQCHTDREMMYIHTGGTSGNATMVSRYLCNS
;
A
#
# COMPACT_ATOMS: atom_id res chain seq x y z
N MET A 1 13.19 -6.81 8.23
CA MET A 1 12.54 -6.04 7.15
C MET A 1 11.18 -6.67 6.87
N ALA A 2 10.05 -6.00 7.12
CA ALA A 2 8.72 -6.62 7.02
C ALA A 2 7.68 -5.69 6.39
N GLY A 3 6.62 -6.28 5.83
CA GLY A 3 5.47 -5.57 5.22
C GLY A 3 5.46 -5.56 3.70
N ASN A 4 4.33 -5.15 3.10
CA ASN A 4 4.15 -5.22 1.64
C ASN A 4 5.15 -4.36 0.85
N LYS A 5 5.74 -3.34 1.49
CA LYS A 5 6.71 -2.44 0.85
C LYS A 5 8.03 -3.16 0.59
N MET A 6 8.52 -3.96 1.53
CA MET A 6 9.73 -4.76 1.30
C MET A 6 9.54 -5.75 0.18
N ARG A 7 8.36 -6.35 0.06
CA ARG A 7 8.05 -7.23 -1.06
C ARG A 7 8.09 -6.49 -2.40
N LYS A 8 7.54 -5.27 -2.48
CA LYS A 8 7.69 -4.41 -3.67
C LYS A 8 9.11 -3.93 -3.94
N LEU A 9 10.01 -3.98 -2.95
CA LEU A 9 11.41 -3.65 -3.12
C LEU A 9 12.26 -4.90 -3.43
N LEU A 10 11.65 -6.08 -3.64
CA LEU A 10 12.39 -7.32 -3.82
C LEU A 10 13.39 -7.26 -4.97
N TYR A 11 13.00 -6.65 -6.11
CA TYR A 11 13.92 -6.41 -7.22
C TYR A 11 15.19 -5.68 -6.73
N MET A 12 15.03 -4.60 -5.97
CA MET A 12 16.14 -3.82 -5.43
C MET A 12 16.95 -4.62 -4.40
N VAL A 13 16.29 -5.36 -3.52
CA VAL A 13 16.95 -6.20 -2.50
C VAL A 13 17.88 -7.23 -3.16
N ARG A 14 17.48 -7.78 -4.31
CA ARG A 14 18.27 -8.76 -5.08
C ARG A 14 19.44 -8.17 -5.85
N GLN A 15 19.53 -6.84 -5.98
CA GLN A 15 20.63 -6.21 -6.68
C GLN A 15 21.95 -6.32 -5.89
N SER A 16 23.05 -6.44 -6.63
CA SER A 16 24.40 -6.49 -6.07
C SER A 16 24.80 -5.15 -5.45
N ASP A 17 25.84 -5.14 -4.62
CA ASP A 17 26.32 -3.88 -4.03
C ASP A 17 26.91 -2.95 -5.10
N ALA A 18 27.45 -3.51 -6.21
CA ALA A 18 27.88 -2.74 -7.37
C ALA A 18 26.74 -1.97 -8.04
N PHE A 19 25.50 -2.48 -8.00
CA PHE A 19 24.34 -1.73 -8.48
C PHE A 19 24.10 -0.47 -7.66
N PHE A 20 24.40 -0.47 -6.36
CA PHE A 20 24.17 0.67 -5.47
C PHE A 20 25.38 1.59 -5.32
N ALA A 21 26.55 1.17 -5.82
CA ALA A 21 27.75 1.96 -5.80
C ALA A 21 27.51 3.34 -6.45
N ASN A 22 27.93 4.39 -5.75
CA ASN A 22 27.77 5.79 -6.19
C ASN A 22 26.32 6.19 -6.50
N LYS A 23 25.33 5.58 -5.82
CA LYS A 23 23.93 5.99 -5.90
C LYS A 23 23.51 6.78 -4.66
N HIS A 24 22.60 7.72 -4.87
CA HIS A 24 21.87 8.42 -3.83
C HIS A 24 20.38 8.08 -3.99
N LEU A 25 19.80 7.43 -2.99
CA LEU A 25 18.38 7.09 -2.98
C LEU A 25 17.56 8.34 -2.69
N VAL A 26 16.51 8.54 -3.47
CA VAL A 26 15.58 9.64 -3.24
C VAL A 26 14.15 9.14 -3.36
N SER A 27 13.29 9.55 -2.43
CA SER A 27 11.85 9.29 -2.48
C SER A 27 11.05 10.41 -1.81
N PHE A 28 9.72 10.33 -1.87
CA PHE A 28 8.84 11.33 -1.25
C PHE A 28 7.54 10.73 -0.72
N GLY A 29 6.85 11.49 0.13
CA GLY A 29 5.53 11.13 0.65
C GLY A 29 5.27 11.64 2.06
N GLY A 30 4.32 10.99 2.74
CA GLY A 30 3.90 11.37 4.09
C GLY A 30 4.88 10.96 5.18
N SER A 31 4.85 11.66 6.31
CA SER A 31 5.77 11.44 7.43
C SER A 31 5.66 10.08 8.11
N GLN A 32 4.53 9.39 7.99
CA GLN A 32 4.34 8.02 8.50
C GLN A 32 4.37 6.97 7.38
N SER A 33 5.03 7.25 6.25
CA SER A 33 5.08 6.35 5.11
C SER A 33 5.78 5.02 5.43
N ASN A 34 5.07 3.90 5.23
CA ASN A 34 5.67 2.57 5.30
C ASN A 34 6.73 2.35 4.19
N ALA A 35 6.55 3.01 3.03
CA ALA A 35 7.51 2.91 1.94
C ALA A 35 8.82 3.63 2.28
N MET A 36 8.73 4.78 2.97
CA MET A 36 9.89 5.52 3.46
C MET A 36 10.72 4.66 4.41
N LEU A 37 10.09 4.01 5.39
CA LEU A 37 10.82 3.16 6.33
C LEU A 37 11.48 1.96 5.62
N ALA A 38 10.77 1.31 4.69
CA ALA A 38 11.33 0.21 3.91
C ALA A 38 12.53 0.66 3.04
N LEU A 39 12.46 1.85 2.44
CA LEU A 39 13.54 2.44 1.67
C LEU A 39 14.74 2.85 2.55
N ALA A 40 14.50 3.37 3.76
CA ALA A 40 15.56 3.65 4.72
C ALA A 40 16.29 2.38 5.15
N GLN A 41 15.55 1.28 5.39
CA GLN A 41 16.13 -0.03 5.70
C GLN A 41 16.99 -0.56 4.54
N LEU A 42 16.49 -0.45 3.30
CA LEU A 42 17.24 -0.83 2.10
C LEU A 42 18.51 0.01 1.95
N ALA A 43 18.39 1.33 2.08
CA ALA A 43 19.50 2.25 1.93
C ALA A 43 20.59 2.00 2.98
N TYR A 44 20.21 1.81 4.24
CA TYR A 44 21.13 1.44 5.32
C TYR A 44 21.84 0.12 5.02
N ALA A 45 21.09 -0.92 4.66
CA ALA A 45 21.66 -2.23 4.33
C ALA A 45 22.62 -2.20 3.13
N LYS A 46 22.35 -1.33 2.15
CA LYS A 46 23.15 -1.17 0.93
C LYS A 46 24.15 0.00 0.99
N ARG A 47 24.35 0.60 2.18
CA ARG A 47 25.29 1.72 2.43
C ARG A 47 25.09 2.89 1.45
N MET A 48 23.84 3.17 1.12
CA MET A 48 23.43 4.20 0.19
C MET A 48 22.89 5.41 0.98
N ALA A 49 23.29 6.62 0.60
CA ALA A 49 22.69 7.82 1.14
C ALA A 49 21.21 7.90 0.74
N PHE A 50 20.34 8.36 1.64
CA PHE A 50 18.91 8.46 1.38
C PHE A 50 18.35 9.82 1.78
N THR A 51 17.74 10.52 0.82
CA THR A 51 16.97 11.75 1.06
C THR A 51 15.48 11.52 0.82
N TYR A 52 14.66 11.94 1.78
CA TYR A 52 13.21 11.83 1.71
C TYR A 52 12.54 13.20 1.76
N PHE A 53 11.73 13.47 0.76
CA PHE A 53 10.93 14.70 0.69
C PHE A 53 9.55 14.49 1.32
N THR A 54 9.19 15.37 2.23
CA THR A 54 7.88 15.32 2.90
C THR A 54 7.28 16.71 3.05
N ARG A 55 5.96 16.79 3.30
CA ARG A 55 5.33 18.07 3.67
C ARG A 55 5.91 18.57 4.98
N GLU A 56 5.95 19.88 5.16
CA GLU A 56 6.32 20.47 6.45
C GLU A 56 5.66 19.75 7.63
N LEU A 57 6.49 19.40 8.61
CA LEU A 57 6.06 18.70 9.80
C LEU A 57 5.45 19.73 10.75
N THR A 58 4.16 19.57 11.05
CA THR A 58 3.44 20.47 11.97
C THR A 58 3.90 20.33 13.44
N LEU A 59 4.70 19.31 13.74
CA LEU A 59 5.14 18.96 15.09
C LEU A 59 6.61 19.33 15.30
N LYS A 60 6.93 20.64 15.31
CA LYS A 60 8.30 21.13 15.51
C LYS A 60 8.87 20.84 16.91
N ASN A 61 8.03 20.56 17.92
CA ASN A 61 8.43 20.46 19.33
C ASN A 61 8.11 19.10 20.03
N THR A 62 7.75 18.05 19.29
CA THR A 62 7.56 16.72 19.88
C THR A 62 8.52 15.73 19.26
N SER A 63 9.09 14.82 20.07
CA SER A 63 9.90 13.69 19.57
C SER A 63 9.16 13.04 18.41
N VAL A 64 9.73 13.09 17.21
CA VAL A 64 9.16 12.40 16.06
C VAL A 64 9.10 10.92 16.43
N LYS A 65 7.92 10.32 16.40
CA LYS A 65 7.68 8.89 16.70
C LYS A 65 7.27 8.15 15.41
N GLY A 66 7.30 6.82 15.45
CA GLY A 66 6.87 5.96 14.34
C GLY A 66 7.86 5.95 13.19
N ASN A 67 7.35 5.82 11.96
CA ASN A 67 8.17 5.51 10.78
C ASN A 67 9.25 6.56 10.48
N MET A 68 8.97 7.85 10.68
CA MET A 68 9.96 8.91 10.47
C MET A 68 11.12 8.84 11.44
N ALA A 69 10.84 8.49 12.70
CA ALA A 69 11.86 8.37 13.74
C ALA A 69 12.85 7.24 13.38
N LEU A 70 12.29 6.06 13.13
CA LEU A 70 13.05 4.87 12.75
C LEU A 70 13.85 5.09 11.46
N ALA A 71 13.28 5.77 10.47
CA ALA A 71 13.98 6.06 9.23
C ALA A 71 15.14 7.03 9.43
N ARG A 72 15.00 8.06 10.28
CA ARG A 72 16.09 8.98 10.64
C ARG A 72 17.20 8.28 11.42
N GLU A 73 16.86 7.37 12.33
CA GLU A 73 17.84 6.52 13.03
C GLU A 73 18.68 5.67 12.08
N LEU A 74 18.11 5.26 10.94
CA LEU A 74 18.81 4.56 9.86
C LEU A 74 19.63 5.48 8.94
N GLY A 75 19.76 6.77 9.26
CA GLY A 75 20.56 7.74 8.51
C GLY A 75 19.82 8.42 7.36
N MET A 76 18.49 8.29 7.27
CA MET A 76 17.70 9.02 6.28
C MET A 76 17.72 10.54 6.54
N GLN A 77 18.07 11.31 5.52
CA GLN A 77 17.95 12.76 5.50
C GLN A 77 16.54 13.18 5.10
N VAL A 78 15.98 14.19 5.78
CA VAL A 78 14.63 14.67 5.53
C VAL A 78 14.67 16.08 4.98
N VAL A 79 13.93 16.32 3.90
CA VAL A 79 13.72 17.64 3.33
C VAL A 79 12.23 17.97 3.40
N GLU A 80 11.92 19.01 4.16
CA GLU A 80 10.55 19.51 4.30
C GLU A 80 10.22 20.47 3.16
N LEU A 81 9.08 20.23 2.52
CA LEU A 81 8.57 21.01 1.40
C LEU A 81 7.37 21.83 1.83
N GLN A 82 7.39 23.10 1.42
CA GLN A 82 6.25 23.99 1.48
C GLN A 82 5.02 23.35 0.82
N PRO A 83 3.79 23.62 1.30
CA PRO A 83 2.58 22.98 0.77
C PRO A 83 2.43 23.06 -0.74
N GLY A 84 2.76 24.20 -1.36
CA GLY A 84 2.72 24.38 -2.81
C GLY A 84 3.69 23.48 -3.56
N ALA A 85 4.96 23.44 -3.15
CA ALA A 85 5.99 22.59 -3.76
C ALA A 85 5.68 21.09 -3.62
N TYR A 86 5.15 20.67 -2.46
CA TYR A 86 4.73 19.28 -2.29
C TYR A 86 3.51 18.95 -3.16
N HIS A 87 2.54 19.87 -3.26
CA HIS A 87 1.38 19.67 -4.12
C HIS A 87 1.78 19.56 -5.60
N GLU A 88 2.67 20.43 -6.07
CA GLU A 88 3.24 20.36 -7.41
C GLU A 88 3.93 19.02 -7.65
N LEU A 89 4.81 18.58 -6.75
CA LEU A 89 5.49 17.28 -6.86
C LEU A 89 4.51 16.10 -6.96
N VAL A 90 3.46 16.08 -6.14
CA VAL A 90 2.42 15.03 -6.18
C VAL A 90 1.59 15.09 -7.45
N HIS A 91 1.33 16.29 -7.97
CA HIS A 91 0.50 16.53 -9.14
C HIS A 91 1.24 16.22 -10.45
N THR A 92 2.42 16.81 -10.66
CA THR A 92 3.22 16.61 -11.88
C THR A 92 3.80 15.22 -11.94
N ARG A 93 4.18 14.66 -10.77
CA ARG A 93 4.82 13.35 -10.62
C ARG A 93 6.14 13.23 -11.37
N ASP A 94 6.67 14.34 -11.85
CA ASP A 94 8.00 14.42 -12.43
C ASP A 94 9.03 14.56 -11.31
N PHE A 95 9.15 13.46 -10.55
CA PHE A 95 10.03 13.43 -9.40
C PHE A 95 11.50 13.53 -9.82
N ALA A 96 11.88 12.98 -10.98
CA ALA A 96 13.25 13.06 -11.47
C ALA A 96 13.66 14.52 -11.75
N SER A 97 12.83 15.30 -12.44
CA SER A 97 13.12 16.72 -12.68
C SER A 97 13.07 17.52 -11.40
N PHE A 98 12.11 17.26 -10.51
CA PHE A 98 12.04 17.93 -9.20
C PHE A 98 13.34 17.74 -8.41
N VAL A 99 13.86 16.51 -8.34
CA VAL A 99 15.07 16.20 -7.58
C VAL A 99 16.29 16.88 -8.19
N LYS A 100 16.43 16.88 -9.52
CA LYS A 100 17.54 17.56 -10.22
C LYS A 100 17.62 19.06 -9.91
N GLN A 101 16.48 19.71 -9.67
CA GLN A 101 16.44 21.14 -9.31
C GLN A 101 16.77 21.41 -7.84
N LYS A 102 16.60 20.40 -6.96
CA LYS A 102 16.70 20.58 -5.50
C LYS A 102 17.97 20.00 -4.88
N LEU A 103 18.54 18.94 -5.47
CA LEU A 103 19.74 18.29 -4.95
C LEU A 103 20.93 18.58 -5.87
N LEU A 104 21.94 19.23 -5.31
CA LEU A 104 23.28 19.30 -5.89
C LEU A 104 24.06 18.08 -5.42
N LEU A 105 24.47 17.22 -6.35
CA LEU A 105 25.26 16.04 -6.04
C LEU A 105 26.72 16.25 -6.40
N SER A 106 27.60 15.60 -5.64
CA SER A 106 29.02 15.53 -5.96
C SER A 106 29.23 14.79 -7.28
N ALA A 107 30.32 15.13 -7.98
CA ALA A 107 30.71 14.45 -9.21
C ALA A 107 30.81 12.93 -8.99
N GLY A 108 30.25 12.16 -9.93
CA GLY A 108 30.25 10.69 -9.88
C GLY A 108 29.06 10.05 -9.15
N ILE A 109 28.19 10.83 -8.49
CA ILE A 109 26.98 10.30 -7.83
C ILE A 109 25.79 10.36 -8.77
N SER A 110 25.04 9.25 -8.87
CA SER A 110 23.79 9.15 -9.64
C SER A 110 22.56 9.02 -8.74
N ILE A 111 21.41 9.50 -9.21
CA ILE A 111 20.16 9.48 -8.44
C ILE A 111 19.40 8.19 -8.71
N LEU A 112 19.00 7.53 -7.64
CA LEU A 112 18.03 6.44 -7.68
C LEU A 112 16.69 6.95 -7.14
N CYS A 113 15.80 7.34 -8.05
CA CYS A 113 14.47 7.81 -7.68
C CYS A 113 13.52 6.63 -7.47
N VAL A 114 12.89 6.55 -6.29
CA VAL A 114 11.77 5.64 -6.05
C VAL A 114 10.51 6.45 -5.80
N PRO A 115 9.45 6.30 -6.61
CA PRO A 115 8.23 7.10 -6.48
C PRO A 115 7.47 6.78 -5.20
N GLN A 116 6.52 7.65 -4.85
CA GLN A 116 5.70 7.50 -3.66
C GLN A 116 5.11 6.09 -3.56
N GLY A 117 5.23 5.51 -2.36
CA GLY A 117 4.68 4.20 -2.07
C GLY A 117 5.45 3.04 -2.72
N ALA A 118 6.55 3.28 -3.43
CA ALA A 118 7.21 2.31 -4.30
C ALA A 118 6.22 1.80 -5.37
N ALA A 119 5.74 2.73 -6.20
CA ALA A 119 4.82 2.50 -7.31
C ALA A 119 5.56 2.60 -8.66
N PHE A 120 6.31 1.56 -8.97
CA PHE A 120 7.25 1.47 -10.09
C PHE A 120 7.23 0.04 -10.66
N PRO A 121 7.59 -0.16 -11.95
CA PRO A 121 7.49 -1.44 -12.65
C PRO A 121 8.10 -2.63 -11.92
N GLU A 122 9.29 -2.43 -11.36
CA GLU A 122 10.08 -3.45 -10.70
C GLU A 122 9.45 -3.97 -9.39
N ALA A 123 8.41 -3.31 -8.88
CA ALA A 123 7.59 -3.84 -7.80
C ALA A 123 6.86 -5.14 -8.19
N GLN A 124 6.67 -5.38 -9.48
CA GLN A 124 6.05 -6.59 -10.02
C GLN A 124 6.81 -7.85 -9.57
N ASP A 125 8.13 -7.83 -9.52
CA ASP A 125 8.97 -9.00 -9.18
C ASP A 125 8.54 -9.66 -7.88
N GLY A 126 8.41 -8.86 -6.82
CA GLY A 126 8.01 -9.39 -5.52
C GLY A 126 6.50 -9.63 -5.41
N VAL A 127 5.67 -8.86 -6.11
CA VAL A 127 4.22 -9.09 -6.09
C VAL A 127 3.82 -10.34 -6.87
N LYS A 128 4.56 -10.68 -7.94
CA LYS A 128 4.41 -11.94 -8.65
C LYS A 128 4.64 -13.13 -7.72
N LEU A 129 5.71 -13.10 -6.92
CA LEU A 129 5.95 -14.15 -5.91
C LEU A 129 4.81 -14.23 -4.89
N LEU A 130 4.18 -13.10 -4.52
CA LEU A 130 3.01 -13.13 -3.64
C LEU A 130 1.83 -13.83 -4.29
N ALA A 131 1.59 -13.54 -5.57
CA ALA A 131 0.52 -14.22 -6.30
C ALA A 131 0.79 -15.72 -6.42
N GLU A 132 2.03 -16.12 -6.72
CA GLU A 132 2.43 -17.54 -6.78
C GLU A 132 2.24 -18.25 -5.43
N GLU A 133 2.63 -17.60 -4.32
CA GLU A 133 2.38 -18.12 -2.97
C GLU A 133 0.88 -18.26 -2.66
N ILE A 134 0.06 -17.26 -3.02
CA ILE A 134 -1.39 -17.32 -2.84
C ILE A 134 -2.00 -18.45 -3.68
N ASN A 135 -1.60 -18.56 -4.96
CA ASN A 135 -2.07 -19.60 -5.85
C ASN A 135 -1.72 -20.99 -5.31
N ALA A 136 -0.47 -21.19 -4.90
CA ALA A 136 -0.01 -22.44 -4.30
C ALA A 136 -0.75 -22.74 -2.99
N TYR A 137 -0.96 -21.76 -2.12
CA TYR A 137 -1.69 -21.94 -0.87
C TYR A 137 -3.14 -22.37 -1.12
N VAL A 138 -3.86 -21.69 -2.01
CA VAL A 138 -5.25 -22.03 -2.36
C VAL A 138 -5.31 -23.42 -2.99
N GLN A 139 -4.43 -23.71 -3.96
CA GLN A 139 -4.43 -24.98 -4.66
C GLN A 139 -4.05 -26.16 -3.76
N THR A 140 -3.15 -25.98 -2.79
CA THR A 140 -2.66 -27.11 -1.97
C THR A 140 -3.48 -27.32 -0.70
N GLN A 141 -3.91 -26.25 -0.05
CA GLN A 141 -4.59 -26.34 1.25
C GLN A 141 -6.12 -26.32 1.12
N TRP A 142 -6.65 -25.80 0.01
CA TRP A 142 -8.08 -25.48 -0.12
C TRP A 142 -8.58 -25.68 -1.56
N HIS A 143 -8.11 -26.73 -2.24
CA HIS A 143 -8.40 -27.02 -3.65
C HIS A 143 -9.90 -27.10 -4.00
N GLU A 144 -10.74 -27.46 -3.03
CA GLU A 144 -12.19 -27.55 -3.17
C GLU A 144 -12.93 -26.23 -2.88
N LYS A 145 -12.21 -25.18 -2.47
CA LYS A 145 -12.76 -23.87 -2.10
C LYS A 145 -12.48 -22.84 -3.18
N ARG A 146 -13.32 -21.81 -3.21
CA ARG A 146 -13.15 -20.63 -4.05
C ARG A 146 -12.75 -19.46 -3.19
N PHE A 147 -11.83 -18.63 -3.66
CA PHE A 147 -11.31 -17.51 -2.87
C PHE A 147 -11.61 -16.14 -3.47
N SER A 148 -11.80 -15.18 -2.58
CA SER A 148 -11.70 -13.76 -2.83
C SER A 148 -10.53 -13.19 -2.03
N VAL A 149 -9.52 -12.68 -2.72
CA VAL A 149 -8.42 -11.94 -2.12
C VAL A 149 -8.82 -10.48 -1.99
N VAL A 150 -8.66 -9.91 -0.81
CA VAL A 150 -9.00 -8.52 -0.51
C VAL A 150 -7.78 -7.80 0.06
N LEU A 151 -7.51 -6.58 -0.41
CA LEU A 151 -6.44 -5.75 0.16
C LEU A 151 -6.79 -4.26 0.22
N PRO A 152 -6.28 -3.56 1.25
CA PRO A 152 -6.26 -2.10 1.24
C PRO A 152 -5.31 -1.59 0.14
N SER A 153 -5.69 -0.50 -0.53
CA SER A 153 -4.96 0.02 -1.67
C SER A 153 -4.81 1.54 -1.60
N GLY A 154 -3.56 2.00 -1.63
CA GLY A 154 -3.20 3.42 -1.76
C GLY A 154 -2.78 3.75 -3.19
N THR A 155 -1.55 3.35 -3.55
CA THR A 155 -0.96 3.61 -4.87
C THR A 155 -1.34 2.57 -5.94
N GLY A 156 -2.16 1.57 -5.60
CA GLY A 156 -2.60 0.53 -6.53
C GLY A 156 -1.59 -0.57 -6.87
N THR A 157 -0.29 -0.33 -6.75
CA THR A 157 0.79 -1.24 -7.23
C THR A 157 0.61 -2.71 -6.86
N THR A 158 0.33 -3.03 -5.60
CA THR A 158 0.14 -4.42 -5.16
C THR A 158 -1.11 -5.03 -5.78
N ALA A 159 -2.22 -4.30 -5.82
CA ALA A 159 -3.47 -4.80 -6.38
C ALA A 159 -3.37 -5.00 -7.91
N LEU A 160 -2.70 -4.09 -8.63
CA LEU A 160 -2.50 -4.20 -10.07
C LEU A 160 -1.67 -5.44 -10.42
N TYR A 161 -0.50 -5.61 -9.80
CA TYR A 161 0.37 -6.73 -10.14
C TYR A 161 -0.18 -8.07 -9.62
N LEU A 162 -0.88 -8.11 -8.48
CA LEU A 162 -1.59 -9.34 -8.08
C LEU A 162 -2.63 -9.74 -9.15
N ALA A 163 -3.34 -8.78 -9.75
CA ALA A 163 -4.34 -9.08 -10.78
C ALA A 163 -3.74 -9.76 -12.02
N GLN A 164 -2.45 -9.56 -12.31
CA GLN A 164 -1.80 -10.18 -13.47
C GLN A 164 -1.40 -11.63 -13.23
N HIS A 165 -1.15 -12.01 -11.96
CA HIS A 165 -0.47 -13.27 -11.63
C HIS A 165 -1.34 -14.21 -10.77
N LEU A 166 -2.46 -13.74 -10.21
CA LEU A 166 -3.39 -14.60 -9.47
C LEU A 166 -4.11 -15.58 -10.42
N HIS A 167 -4.41 -16.77 -9.90
CA HIS A 167 -5.20 -17.77 -10.61
C HIS A 167 -6.56 -17.17 -11.02
N PRO A 168 -7.05 -17.37 -12.27
CA PRO A 168 -8.25 -16.70 -12.78
C PRO A 168 -9.53 -16.92 -11.97
N GLU A 169 -9.60 -18.01 -11.21
CA GLU A 169 -10.74 -18.32 -10.35
C GLU A 169 -10.77 -17.53 -9.04
N ILE A 170 -9.61 -17.02 -8.60
CA ILE A 170 -9.47 -16.16 -7.42
C ILE A 170 -9.93 -14.76 -7.80
N LYS A 171 -10.91 -14.22 -7.07
CA LYS A 171 -11.37 -12.84 -7.29
C LYS A 171 -10.51 -11.90 -6.48
N LEU A 172 -10.06 -10.81 -7.08
CA LEU A 172 -9.23 -9.81 -6.40
C LEU A 172 -10.02 -8.51 -6.20
N PHE A 173 -10.10 -8.07 -4.94
CA PHE A 173 -10.77 -6.85 -4.53
C PHE A 173 -9.78 -5.85 -3.92
N ALA A 174 -9.82 -4.62 -4.41
CA ALA A 174 -9.01 -3.52 -3.90
C ALA A 174 -9.89 -2.48 -3.21
N ILE A 175 -9.55 -2.12 -1.96
CA ILE A 175 -10.25 -1.08 -1.22
C ILE A 175 -9.47 0.24 -1.34
N PRO A 176 -10.06 1.31 -1.91
CA PRO A 176 -9.37 2.58 -2.10
C PRO A 176 -9.25 3.34 -0.76
N CYS A 177 -8.07 3.35 -0.16
CA CYS A 177 -7.83 3.95 1.16
C CYS A 177 -7.35 5.41 1.10
N VAL A 178 -6.71 5.84 0.02
CA VAL A 178 -6.10 7.20 -0.08
C VAL A 178 -7.05 8.21 -0.75
N GLY A 179 -7.59 7.83 -1.89
CA GLY A 179 -8.63 8.56 -2.61
C GLY A 179 -9.86 7.67 -2.79
N ASP A 180 -10.69 7.99 -3.76
CA ASP A 180 -11.83 7.15 -4.14
C ASP A 180 -11.45 6.12 -5.23
N ALA A 181 -12.46 5.40 -5.71
CA ALA A 181 -12.28 4.44 -6.79
C ALA A 181 -11.73 5.09 -8.07
N ALA A 182 -12.16 6.30 -8.41
CA ALA A 182 -11.66 7.02 -9.59
C ALA A 182 -10.19 7.41 -9.45
N TYR A 183 -9.77 7.86 -8.27
CA TYR A 183 -8.36 8.08 -7.95
C TYR A 183 -7.55 6.79 -8.12
N LEU A 184 -8.02 5.68 -7.55
CA LEU A 184 -7.31 4.40 -7.63
C LEU A 184 -7.21 3.88 -9.08
N GLN A 185 -8.25 4.05 -9.88
CA GLN A 185 -8.20 3.73 -11.31
C GLN A 185 -7.16 4.55 -12.07
N LYS A 186 -7.05 5.86 -11.78
CA LYS A 186 -5.97 6.71 -12.35
C LYS A 186 -4.59 6.18 -11.96
N GLN A 187 -4.42 5.67 -10.73
CA GLN A 187 -3.16 5.05 -10.31
C GLN A 187 -2.81 3.79 -11.10
N PHE A 188 -3.79 2.93 -11.40
CA PHE A 188 -3.56 1.78 -12.26
C PHE A 188 -3.15 2.21 -13.66
N GLN A 189 -3.88 3.12 -14.29
CA GLN A 189 -3.58 3.58 -15.65
C GLN A 189 -2.18 4.18 -15.79
N GLN A 190 -1.74 4.94 -14.78
CA GLN A 190 -0.39 5.52 -14.78
C GLN A 190 0.69 4.44 -14.64
N LEU A 191 0.46 3.44 -13.78
CA LEU A 191 1.42 2.36 -13.62
C LEU A 191 1.48 1.48 -14.88
N ILE A 192 0.35 1.23 -15.53
CA ILE A 192 0.27 0.57 -16.84
C ILE A 192 1.06 1.36 -17.89
N GLY A 193 0.87 2.69 -17.96
CA GLY A 193 1.59 3.53 -18.92
C GLY A 193 3.11 3.61 -18.68
N ASN A 194 3.56 3.35 -17.45
CA ASN A 194 4.98 3.37 -17.07
C ASN A 194 5.66 1.99 -17.17
N ASP A 195 4.88 0.91 -17.31
CA ASP A 195 5.39 -0.45 -17.33
C ASP A 195 5.22 -1.06 -18.72
N VAL A 196 6.33 -1.17 -19.45
CA VAL A 196 6.35 -1.70 -20.82
C VAL A 196 5.91 -3.16 -20.92
N SER A 197 5.87 -3.90 -19.81
CA SER A 197 5.34 -5.27 -19.78
C SER A 197 3.81 -5.33 -19.76
N LEU A 198 3.13 -4.21 -19.51
CA LEU A 198 1.68 -4.12 -19.46
C LEU A 198 1.12 -3.44 -20.71
N GLN A 199 -0.05 -3.89 -21.16
CA GLN A 199 -0.78 -3.26 -22.26
C GLN A 199 -2.19 -2.90 -21.81
N SER A 200 -2.64 -1.68 -22.10
CA SER A 200 -3.90 -1.14 -21.56
C SER A 200 -5.15 -1.98 -21.86
N HIS A 201 -5.16 -2.73 -22.97
CA HIS A 201 -6.32 -3.52 -23.40
C HIS A 201 -6.33 -4.97 -22.89
N SER A 202 -5.19 -5.50 -22.43
CA SER A 202 -5.07 -6.88 -21.93
C SER A 202 -4.74 -6.97 -20.44
N THR A 203 -4.35 -5.84 -19.82
CA THR A 203 -4.05 -5.78 -18.38
C THR A 203 -5.31 -6.08 -17.56
N LEU A 204 -5.23 -7.08 -16.70
CA LEU A 204 -6.30 -7.42 -15.77
C LEU A 204 -6.37 -6.38 -14.66
N LEU A 205 -7.56 -5.94 -14.28
CA LEU A 205 -7.73 -4.99 -13.18
C LEU A 205 -8.41 -5.67 -11.99
N PRO A 206 -8.00 -5.35 -10.74
CA PRO A 206 -8.74 -5.77 -9.57
C PRO A 206 -10.12 -5.10 -9.55
N ARG A 207 -11.10 -5.74 -8.93
CA ARG A 207 -12.39 -5.11 -8.66
C ARG A 207 -12.22 -4.10 -7.54
N VAL A 208 -12.47 -2.82 -7.83
CA VAL A 208 -12.36 -1.76 -6.82
C VAL A 208 -13.68 -1.66 -6.05
N LEU A 209 -13.65 -1.90 -4.75
CA LEU A 209 -14.82 -1.71 -3.89
C LEU A 209 -15.09 -0.21 -3.71
N ILE A 210 -16.37 0.17 -3.63
CA ILE A 210 -16.79 1.55 -3.42
C ILE A 210 -17.28 1.69 -1.97
N PRO A 211 -16.49 2.31 -1.07
CA PRO A 211 -16.90 2.48 0.31
C PRO A 211 -18.16 3.35 0.41
N LYS A 212 -19.15 2.90 1.19
CA LYS A 212 -20.36 3.68 1.50
C LYS A 212 -20.05 5.02 2.16
N GLN A 213 -19.00 5.05 3.00
CA GLN A 213 -18.53 6.26 3.66
C GLN A 213 -17.15 6.65 3.16
N LYS A 214 -17.00 7.91 2.77
CA LYS A 214 -15.71 8.49 2.40
C LYS A 214 -15.03 9.05 3.64
N ASN A 215 -13.77 8.70 3.85
CA ASN A 215 -12.91 9.40 4.81
C ASN A 215 -11.69 9.94 4.08
N ARG A 216 -11.32 11.19 4.37
CA ARG A 216 -10.08 11.75 3.83
C ARG A 216 -8.90 11.02 4.47
N PHE A 217 -7.96 10.55 3.65
CA PHE A 217 -6.79 9.83 4.14
C PHE A 217 -6.06 10.59 5.26
N GLY A 218 -5.80 9.90 6.37
CA GLY A 218 -5.12 10.46 7.54
C GLY A 218 -5.97 11.35 8.45
N ARG A 219 -7.22 11.65 8.09
CA ARG A 219 -8.17 12.34 8.96
C ARG A 219 -8.69 11.37 10.02
N LEU A 220 -8.69 11.81 11.27
CA LEU A 220 -9.27 11.05 12.37
C LEU A 220 -10.77 10.88 12.14
N TRP A 221 -11.22 9.66 12.33
CA TRP A 221 -12.63 9.31 12.28
C TRP A 221 -12.88 8.17 13.25
N ARG A 222 -13.73 8.40 14.25
CA ARG A 222 -13.90 7.50 15.40
C ARG A 222 -14.30 6.06 15.01
N PRO A 223 -15.21 5.83 14.05
CA PRO A 223 -15.53 4.50 13.56
C PRO A 223 -14.33 3.67 13.06
N LEU A 224 -13.27 4.29 12.55
CA LEU A 224 -12.05 3.55 12.18
C LEU A 224 -11.29 3.06 13.40
N TYR A 225 -11.25 3.86 14.47
CA TYR A 225 -10.61 3.47 15.71
C TYR A 225 -11.41 2.37 16.41
N ASP A 226 -12.75 2.48 16.42
CA ASP A 226 -13.62 1.46 17.02
C ASP A 226 -13.52 0.14 16.23
N MET A 227 -13.52 0.19 14.89
CA MET A 227 -13.29 -0.99 14.05
C MET A 227 -11.91 -1.61 14.30
N TYR A 228 -10.87 -0.78 14.47
CA TYR A 228 -9.54 -1.26 14.84
C TYR A 228 -9.55 -2.03 16.16
N GLN A 229 -10.17 -1.46 17.20
CA GLN A 229 -10.27 -2.11 18.51
C GLN A 229 -11.06 -3.42 18.44
N HIS A 230 -12.20 -3.43 17.75
CA HIS A 230 -13.03 -4.63 17.61
C HIS A 230 -12.29 -5.77 16.93
N VAL A 231 -11.69 -5.54 15.75
CA VAL A 231 -11.00 -6.63 15.05
C VAL A 231 -9.74 -7.06 15.81
N LEU A 232 -9.01 -6.15 16.46
CA LEU A 232 -7.88 -6.53 17.32
C LEU A 232 -8.34 -7.39 18.51
N GLN A 233 -9.46 -7.05 19.15
CA GLN A 233 -10.01 -7.80 20.26
C GLN A 233 -10.43 -9.23 19.83
N GLU A 234 -11.10 -9.36 18.69
CA GLU A 234 -11.60 -10.63 18.17
C GLU A 234 -10.48 -11.53 17.60
N THR A 235 -9.55 -10.95 16.85
CA THR A 235 -8.55 -11.73 16.09
C THR A 235 -7.17 -11.80 16.75
N LYS A 236 -6.90 -10.92 17.73
CA LYS A 236 -5.56 -10.66 18.29
C LYS A 236 -4.52 -10.21 17.25
N LEU A 237 -4.97 -9.89 16.03
CA LEU A 237 -4.11 -9.43 14.95
C LEU A 237 -4.11 -7.90 14.91
N GLU A 238 -2.93 -7.31 15.09
CA GLU A 238 -2.74 -5.88 14.94
C GLU A 238 -2.59 -5.50 13.47
N PHE A 239 -3.34 -4.48 13.04
CA PHE A 239 -3.22 -3.86 11.72
C PHE A 239 -3.16 -2.33 11.83
N ASP A 240 -2.81 -1.67 10.74
CA ASP A 240 -2.60 -0.23 10.80
C ASP A 240 -3.94 0.56 10.78
N LEU A 241 -3.96 1.68 11.51
CA LEU A 241 -5.14 2.55 11.65
C LEU A 241 -5.50 3.35 10.38
N LEU A 242 -4.68 3.35 9.33
CA LEU A 242 -4.90 4.16 8.12
C LEU A 242 -5.44 3.35 6.94
N TYR A 243 -4.84 2.20 6.67
CA TYR A 243 -5.18 1.31 5.57
C TYR A 243 -6.01 0.13 6.09
N GLY A 244 -5.48 -0.61 7.06
CA GLY A 244 -6.12 -1.80 7.62
C GLY A 244 -7.50 -1.51 8.20
N ALA A 245 -7.58 -0.54 9.12
CA ALA A 245 -8.85 -0.16 9.76
C ALA A 245 -9.90 0.31 8.76
N PHE A 246 -9.50 1.08 7.75
CA PHE A 246 -10.41 1.53 6.70
C PHE A 246 -10.91 0.38 5.82
N ALA A 247 -10.05 -0.59 5.51
CA ALA A 247 -10.44 -1.77 4.76
C ALA A 247 -11.47 -2.63 5.51
N TRP A 248 -11.20 -2.96 6.78
CA TRP A 248 -12.14 -3.69 7.61
C TRP A 248 -13.46 -2.94 7.80
N HIS A 249 -13.38 -1.63 8.04
CA HIS A 249 -14.56 -0.79 8.14
C HIS A 249 -15.38 -0.83 6.85
N THR A 250 -14.74 -0.74 5.68
CA THR A 250 -15.42 -0.81 4.37
C THR A 250 -16.15 -2.14 4.19
N LEU A 251 -15.51 -3.25 4.52
CA LEU A 251 -16.11 -4.59 4.39
C LEU A 251 -17.29 -4.79 5.33
N PHE A 252 -17.20 -4.35 6.59
CA PHE A 252 -18.22 -4.64 7.59
C PHE A 252 -19.33 -3.59 7.72
N SER A 253 -19.16 -2.40 7.13
CA SER A 253 -20.18 -1.34 7.18
C SER A 253 -21.22 -1.43 6.07
N ASP A 254 -21.04 -2.37 5.14
CA ASP A 254 -21.94 -2.60 4.02
C ASP A 254 -22.04 -4.09 3.71
N THR A 255 -23.17 -4.70 4.08
CA THR A 255 -23.41 -6.12 3.87
C THR A 255 -23.39 -6.50 2.39
N ALA A 256 -23.79 -5.58 1.49
CA ALA A 256 -23.76 -5.87 0.06
C ALA A 256 -22.33 -5.99 -0.48
N LEU A 257 -21.39 -5.17 0.03
CA LEU A 257 -19.97 -5.30 -0.31
C LEU A 257 -19.38 -6.59 0.26
N LEU A 258 -19.74 -6.95 1.49
CA LEU A 258 -19.29 -8.20 2.10
C LEU A 258 -19.83 -9.41 1.34
N ASP A 259 -21.11 -9.41 0.99
CA ASP A 259 -21.75 -10.49 0.23
C ASP A 259 -21.16 -10.61 -1.17
N GLU A 260 -20.82 -9.49 -1.82
CA GLU A 260 -20.09 -9.47 -3.08
C GLU A 260 -18.72 -10.16 -2.96
N VAL A 261 -17.94 -9.82 -1.92
CA VAL A 261 -16.64 -10.45 -1.66
C VAL A 261 -16.81 -11.94 -1.36
N LEU A 262 -17.81 -12.31 -0.57
CA LEU A 262 -18.06 -13.70 -0.17
C LEU A 262 -18.84 -14.50 -1.22
N GLY A 263 -19.15 -13.92 -2.38
CA GLY A 263 -19.91 -14.60 -3.44
C GLY A 263 -21.33 -15.02 -3.04
N ARG A 264 -21.89 -14.41 -1.99
CA ARG A 264 -23.23 -14.67 -1.49
C ARG A 264 -24.22 -13.95 -2.40
N LYS A 265 -25.05 -14.69 -3.13
CA LYS A 265 -26.17 -14.09 -3.86
C LYS A 265 -27.20 -13.57 -2.86
N TYR A 266 -27.93 -12.52 -3.22
CA TYR A 266 -29.17 -12.13 -2.53
C TYR A 266 -30.07 -13.37 -2.48
N ARG A 267 -30.15 -14.02 -1.31
CA ARG A 267 -30.99 -15.20 -1.13
C ARG A 267 -32.44 -14.73 -1.17
N ASN A 268 -33.07 -14.83 -2.34
CA ASN A 268 -34.51 -14.70 -2.44
C ASN A 268 -35.10 -15.91 -1.67
N THR A 269 -35.85 -15.66 -0.61
CA THR A 269 -36.28 -16.67 0.39
C THR A 269 -37.23 -17.75 -0.14
N ASN A 270 -37.49 -17.80 -1.46
CA ASN A 270 -38.43 -18.73 -2.09
C ASN A 270 -37.77 -19.77 -3.03
N SER A 271 -36.44 -19.90 -3.02
CA SER A 271 -35.73 -20.90 -3.84
C SER A 271 -35.44 -22.16 -3.02
N ILE A 272 -36.37 -23.12 -3.03
CA ILE A 272 -36.13 -24.51 -2.62
C ILE A 272 -35.38 -25.20 -3.77
N CYS A 273 -34.09 -24.90 -3.93
CA CYS A 273 -33.19 -25.80 -4.63
C CYS A 273 -31.93 -25.97 -3.79
N GLY A 274 -31.67 -27.22 -3.43
CA GLY A 274 -30.48 -27.60 -2.68
C GLY A 274 -29.22 -27.28 -3.49
N GLN A 275 -28.23 -26.75 -2.76
CA GLN A 275 -26.80 -26.86 -3.05
C GLN A 275 -26.35 -26.39 -4.45
N CYS A 276 -26.03 -25.11 -4.57
CA CYS A 276 -24.82 -24.70 -5.26
C CYS A 276 -23.99 -23.82 -4.31
N HIS A 277 -22.92 -24.39 -3.75
CA HIS A 277 -21.95 -23.66 -2.94
C HIS A 277 -21.16 -22.71 -3.85
N THR A 278 -21.70 -21.51 -4.10
CA THR A 278 -20.99 -20.43 -4.83
C THR A 278 -20.23 -19.50 -3.90
N ASP A 279 -20.37 -19.68 -2.59
CA ASP A 279 -19.71 -18.88 -1.57
C ASP A 279 -18.18 -18.99 -1.70
N ARG A 280 -17.52 -17.89 -1.37
CA ARG A 280 -16.07 -17.73 -1.44
C ARG A 280 -15.52 -17.49 -0.06
N GLU A 281 -14.40 -18.12 0.21
CA GLU A 281 -13.56 -17.79 1.36
C GLU A 281 -12.87 -16.45 1.10
N MET A 282 -12.77 -15.60 2.13
CA MET A 282 -12.06 -14.34 2.03
C MET A 282 -10.63 -14.48 2.55
N MET A 283 -9.65 -14.16 1.70
CA MET A 283 -8.26 -13.99 2.10
C MET A 283 -7.92 -12.50 2.17
N TYR A 284 -7.75 -11.98 3.38
CA TYR A 284 -7.34 -10.59 3.59
C TYR A 284 -5.80 -10.46 3.57
N ILE A 285 -5.27 -9.61 2.70
CA ILE A 285 -3.82 -9.34 2.63
C ILE A 285 -3.47 -8.24 3.61
N HIS A 286 -2.89 -8.64 4.74
CA HIS A 286 -2.37 -7.71 5.74
C HIS A 286 -1.12 -6.97 5.22
N THR A 287 -1.24 -5.67 4.94
CA THR A 287 -0.16 -4.92 4.27
C THR A 287 0.93 -4.38 5.21
N GLY A 288 0.84 -4.62 6.52
CA GLY A 288 1.74 -4.07 7.53
C GLY A 288 1.39 -2.64 7.92
N GLY A 289 2.35 -1.92 8.51
CA GLY A 289 2.19 -0.51 8.87
C GLY A 289 1.82 -0.21 10.32
N THR A 290 1.82 -1.24 11.17
CA THR A 290 1.52 -1.14 12.61
C THR A 290 2.51 -0.24 13.35
N SER A 291 3.74 -0.06 12.86
CA SER A 291 4.71 0.91 13.41
C SER A 291 4.20 2.36 13.39
N GLY A 292 3.21 2.69 12.53
CA GLY A 292 2.54 3.98 12.54
C GLY A 292 1.45 4.13 13.62
N ASN A 293 0.98 3.03 14.22
CA ASN A 293 -0.16 3.03 15.13
C ASN A 293 0.06 3.90 16.35
N ALA A 294 1.23 3.86 16.98
CA ALA A 294 1.52 4.68 18.16
C ALA A 294 1.23 6.17 17.92
N THR A 295 1.55 6.68 16.73
CA THR A 295 1.28 8.08 16.36
C THR A 295 -0.21 8.33 16.09
N MET A 296 -0.92 7.37 15.50
CA MET A 296 -2.35 7.47 15.23
C MET A 296 -3.19 7.36 16.50
N VAL A 297 -2.89 6.39 17.38
CA VAL A 297 -3.54 6.22 18.69
C VAL A 297 -3.39 7.49 19.51
N SER A 298 -2.18 8.05 19.60
CA SER A 298 -1.96 9.32 20.31
C SER A 298 -2.86 10.44 19.79
N ARG A 299 -3.02 10.55 18.47
CA ARG A 299 -3.92 11.55 17.86
C ARG A 299 -5.39 11.30 18.21
N TYR A 300 -5.84 10.05 18.29
CA TYR A 300 -7.21 9.73 18.72
C TYR A 300 -7.44 10.09 20.19
N LEU A 301 -6.48 9.77 21.07
CA LEU A 301 -6.59 10.03 22.50
C LEU A 301 -6.49 11.52 22.86
N CYS A 302 -5.68 12.30 22.14
CA CYS A 302 -5.56 13.75 22.39
C CYS A 302 -6.70 14.60 21.79
N ASN A 303 -7.53 14.04 20.90
CA ASN A 303 -8.71 14.70 20.35
C ASN A 303 -10.03 14.10 20.87
N SER A 304 -9.97 13.32 21.95
CA SER A 304 -11.13 12.77 22.68
C SER A 304 -11.56 13.71 23.80
#